data_AF-A0A5K0ZVY6-F1
#
_entry.id   AF-A0A5K0ZVY6-F1
#
_cell.length_a   1.000
_cell.length_b   1.000
_cell.length_c   1.000
_cell.angle_alpha   90.00
_cell.angle_beta   90.00
_cell.angle_gamma   90.00
#
_symmetry.space_group_name_H-M   'P 1'
#
loop_
_entity.id
_entity.type
_entity.pdbx_description
1 polymer ?
#
loop_
_entity_poly.entity_id
_entity_poly.type
_entity_poly.pdbx_seq_one_letter_code
_entity_poly.pdbx_strand_id
1 'polypeptide(L)' 'VYPSSWTAVYVMLDNVGMWNVRSENWYRQYLGQQLYLRVYSPLENIRDENPIPSNALLCGRAAGRSTRSL' A
#
# COMPACT_ATOMS: atom_id res chain seq x y z
N VAL A 1 -0.04 -7.84 -19.10
CA VAL A 1 -0.02 -6.99 -20.30
C VAL A 1 0.67 -7.75 -21.40
N TYR A 2 0.10 -7.80 -22.61
CA TYR A 2 0.73 -8.49 -23.74
C TYR A 2 2.09 -7.86 -24.11
N PRO A 3 3.04 -8.62 -24.68
CA PRO A 3 4.32 -8.09 -25.12
C PRO A 3 4.14 -6.87 -26.03
N SER A 4 4.98 -5.85 -25.83
CA SER A 4 4.98 -4.59 -26.61
C SER A 4 3.62 -3.89 -26.73
N SER A 5 2.74 -4.10 -25.74
CA SER A 5 1.37 -3.57 -25.72
C SER A 5 1.09 -2.84 -24.41
N TRP A 6 -0.08 -2.21 -24.32
CA TRP A 6 -0.57 -1.56 -23.10
C TRP A 6 -1.96 -2.10 -22.72
N THR A 7 -2.36 -1.85 -21.48
CA THR A 7 -3.71 -2.14 -20.96
C THR A 7 -4.14 -0.96 -20.11
N ALA A 8 -5.31 -0.40 -20.40
CA ALA A 8 -5.90 0.62 -19.53
C ALA A 8 -6.82 -0.05 -18.50
N VAL A 9 -6.73 0.42 -17.27
CA VAL A 9 -7.56 -0.04 -16.15
C VAL A 9 -8.15 1.19 -15.48
N TYR A 10 -9.45 1.17 -15.23
CA TYR A 10 -10.15 2.20 -14.48
C TYR A 10 -10.52 1.65 -13.10
N VAL A 11 -10.18 2.41 -12.05
CA VAL A 11 -10.44 2.05 -10.65
C VAL A 11 -10.93 3.28 -9.88
N MET A 12 -11.84 3.07 -8.95
CA MET A 12 -12.19 4.08 -7.95
C MET A 12 -11.23 3.94 -6.76
N LEU A 13 -10.72 5.07 -6.27
CA LEU A 13 -9.81 5.14 -5.12
C LEU A 13 -10.57 5.60 -3.87
N ASP A 14 -11.60 4.84 -3.48
CA ASP A 14 -12.46 5.11 -2.33
C ASP A 14 -11.96 4.45 -1.03
N ASN A 15 -10.90 3.65 -1.11
CA ASN A 15 -10.30 2.97 0.03
C ASN A 15 -8.94 3.58 0.40
N VAL A 16 -8.94 4.32 1.51
CA VAL A 16 -7.77 5.05 2.03
C VAL A 16 -6.76 4.07 2.59
N GLY A 17 -5.52 4.18 2.16
CA GLY A 17 -4.49 3.24 2.56
C GLY A 17 -3.24 3.31 1.70
N MET A 18 -2.33 2.37 1.97
CA MET A 18 -1.18 2.07 1.12
C MET A 18 -1.44 0.80 0.33
N TRP A 19 -1.35 0.91 -0.99
CA TRP A 19 -1.65 -0.16 -1.93
C TRP A 19 -0.41 -0.55 -2.73
N ASN A 20 -0.12 -1.85 -2.83
CA ASN A 20 0.95 -2.36 -3.68
C ASN A 20 0.35 -2.88 -4.99
N VAL A 21 0.73 -2.27 -6.11
CA VAL A 21 0.45 -2.74 -7.46
C VAL A 21 1.72 -3.37 -8.01
N ARG A 22 1.69 -4.67 -8.29
CA ARG A 22 2.88 -5.43 -8.70
C ARG A 22 2.60 -6.43 -9.79
N SER A 23 3.67 -6.93 -10.41
CA SER A 23 3.59 -8.15 -11.19
C SER A 23 3.39 -9.34 -10.28
N GLU A 24 2.42 -10.21 -10.59
CA GLU A 24 2.26 -11.51 -9.91
C GLU A 24 3.29 -12.56 -10.41
N ASN A 25 4.12 -12.22 -11.40
CA ASN A 25 5.26 -13.04 -11.75
C ASN A 25 6.38 -12.85 -10.71
N TRP A 26 6.69 -13.91 -9.97
CA TRP A 26 7.63 -13.89 -8.84
C TRP A 26 9.00 -13.27 -9.19
N TYR A 27 9.55 -13.59 -10.36
CA TYR A 27 10.87 -13.12 -10.77
C TYR A 27 10.87 -11.61 -10.97
N ARG A 28 9.80 -11.10 -11.59
CA ARG A 28 9.62 -9.66 -11.82
C ARG A 28 9.34 -8.92 -10.52
N GLN A 29 8.56 -9.51 -9.62
CA GLN A 29 8.34 -8.96 -8.29
C GLN A 29 9.64 -8.87 -7.49
N TYR A 30 10.45 -9.94 -7.50
CA TYR A 30 11.74 -9.98 -6.80
C TYR A 30 12.72 -8.91 -7.31
N LEU A 31 12.74 -8.70 -8.63
CA LEU A 31 13.52 -7.62 -9.26
C LEU A 31 12.91 -6.22 -9.08
N GLY A 32 11.78 -6.09 -8.38
CA GLY A 32 11.20 -4.81 -8.00
C GLY A 32 10.20 -4.22 -8.98
N GLN A 33 9.61 -5.02 -9.88
CA GLN A 33 8.50 -4.55 -10.73
C GLN A 33 7.20 -4.40 -9.91
N GLN A 34 7.14 -3.31 -9.14
CA GLN A 34 6.06 -2.94 -8.25
C GLN A 34 5.98 -1.42 -8.08
N LEU A 35 4.80 -0.94 -7.71
CA LEU A 35 4.47 0.45 -7.43
C LEU A 35 3.65 0.50 -6.14
N TYR A 36 4.03 1.39 -5.22
CA TYR A 36 3.21 1.68 -4.03
C TYR A 36 2.42 2.96 -4.25
N LEU A 37 1.11 2.90 -4.01
CA LEU A 37 0.17 4.00 -4.11
C LEU A 37 -0.38 4.34 -2.72
N ARG A 38 -0.31 5.62 -2.34
CA ARG A 38 -1.01 6.13 -1.15
C ARG A 38 -2.33 6.76 -1.60
N VAL A 39 -3.44 6.17 -1.20
CA VAL A 39 -4.74 6.87 -1.22
C VAL A 39 -4.82 7.64 0.09
N TYR A 40 -4.95 8.97 0.00
CA TYR A 40 -4.87 9.89 1.13
C TYR A 40 -6.24 10.51 1.41
N SER A 41 -6.60 10.60 2.70
CA SER A 41 -7.72 11.40 3.18
C SER A 41 -7.17 12.52 4.08
N PRO A 42 -7.63 13.78 3.90
CA PRO A 42 -7.26 14.88 4.78
C PRO A 42 -7.87 14.74 6.18
N LEU A 43 -8.94 13.95 6.30
CA LEU A 43 -9.57 13.62 7.57
C LEU A 43 -9.02 12.26 7.99
N GLU A 44 -8.12 12.23 8.98
CA GLU A 44 -7.54 11.00 9.56
C GLU A 44 -8.58 10.27 10.44
N ASN A 45 -9.68 9.87 9.79
CA ASN A 45 -10.80 9.20 10.43
C ASN A 45 -10.57 7.69 10.45
N ILE A 46 -10.88 7.07 11.60
CA ILE A 46 -10.75 5.63 11.79
C ILE A 46 -11.70 4.81 10.92
N ARG A 47 -12.76 5.45 10.41
CA ARG A 47 -13.68 4.84 9.44
C ARG A 47 -13.04 4.68 8.06
N ASP A 48 -12.10 5.55 7.70
CA ASP A 48 -11.51 5.60 6.36
C ASP A 48 -10.22 4.76 6.32
N GLU A 49 -9.40 4.84 7.38
CA GLU A 49 -8.19 4.03 7.53
C GLU A 49 -8.02 3.59 8.98
N ASN A 50 -7.88 2.28 9.18
CA ASN A 50 -7.58 1.72 10.50
C ASN A 50 -6.17 2.13 10.94
N PRO A 51 -5.96 2.43 12.23
CA PRO A 51 -4.62 2.68 12.71
C PRO A 51 -3.76 1.43 12.65
N ILE A 52 -2.45 1.64 12.63
CA ILE A 52 -1.46 0.56 12.66
C ILE A 52 -1.68 -0.26 13.94
N PRO A 53 -1.86 -1.59 13.83
CA PRO A 53 -2.15 -2.42 14.99
C PRO A 53 -0.93 -2.50 15.93
N SER A 54 -1.19 -2.67 17.22
CA SER A 54 -0.15 -2.66 18.26
C SER A 54 0.86 -3.80 18.15
N ASN A 55 0.50 -4.88 17.46
CA ASN A 55 1.37 -6.03 17.18
C ASN A 55 2.09 -5.95 15.82
N ALA A 56 2.04 -4.81 15.13
CA ALA A 56 2.78 -4.63 13.89
C ALA A 56 4.29 -4.76 14.12
N LEU A 57 4.97 -5.50 13.23
CA LEU A 57 6.43 -5.58 13.26
C LEU A 57 7.02 -4.24 12.81
N LEU A 58 7.82 -3.61 13.69
CA LEU A 58 8.49 -2.35 13.41
C LEU A 58 9.92 -2.59 12.92
N CYS A 59 10.33 -1.87 11.88
CA CYS A 59 11.66 -2.02 11.28
C CYS A 59 12.46 -0.71 11.37
N GLY A 60 13.77 -0.81 11.62
CA GLY A 60 14.72 0.31 11.53
C GLY A 60 14.25 1.56 12.27
N ARG A 61 14.08 2.68 11.55
CA ARG A 61 13.66 3.99 12.10
C ARG A 61 12.24 4.00 12.69
N ALA A 62 11.42 3.00 12.38
CA ALA A 62 10.10 2.86 12.98
C ALA A 62 10.15 2.21 14.37
N ALA A 63 11.26 1.54 14.74
CA ALA A 63 11.40 0.91 16.04
C ALA A 63 11.24 1.93 17.18
N GLY A 64 10.43 1.59 18.19
CA GLY A 64 10.15 2.44 19.35
C GLY A 64 9.14 3.57 19.09
N ARG A 65 8.58 3.68 17.87
CA ARG A 65 7.47 4.62 17.61
C ARG A 65 6.16 4.01 18.07
N SER A 66 5.38 4.80 18.80
CA SER A 66 3.99 4.47 19.14
C SER A 66 3.08 5.00 18.04
N THR A 67 2.23 4.14 17.50
CA THR A 67 1.11 4.53 16.63
C THR A 67 -0.14 4.62 17.50
N ARG A 68 -1.12 5.44 17.08
CA ARG A 68 -2.40 5.57 17.79
C ARG A 68 -3.02 4.17 17.95
N SER A 69 -3.17 3.69 19.18
CA SER A 69 -3.86 2.42 19.44
C SER A 69 -5.34 2.58 19.17
N LEU A 70 -5.96 1.53 18.62
CA LEU A 70 -7.39 1.28 18.82
C LEU A 70 -7.69 1.10 20.31
#